data_AF-A0A0L9TAF3-F1
#
_entry.id   AF-A0A0L9TAF3-F1
#
_cell.length_a   1.000
_cell.length_b   1.000
_cell.length_c   1.000
_cell.angle_alpha   90.00
_cell.angle_beta   90.00
_cell.angle_gamma   90.00
#
_symmetry.space_group_name_H-M   'P 1'
#
loop_
_entity.id
_entity.type
_entity.pdbx_description
1 polymer ?
#
loop_
_entity_poly.entity_id
_entity_poly.type
_entity_poly.pdbx_seq_one_letter_code
_entity_poly.pdbx_strand_id
1 'polypeptide(L)' 'MCDRLSDQSEVENRVVVDGNLITSRGPGTSIEFALAIVEKLFGRQLALELAKAVVFARP' A
#
# COMPACT_ATOMS: atom_id res chain seq x y z
N MET A 1 3.54 -16.34 5.92
CA MET A 1 2.73 -15.09 5.99
C MET A 1 2.07 -14.81 4.64
N CYS A 2 2.79 -15.00 3.54
CA CYS A 2 2.26 -15.03 2.17
C CYS A 2 1.13 -16.04 1.96
N ASP A 3 1.11 -17.12 2.75
CA ASP A 3 0.11 -18.20 2.71
C ASP A 3 -1.32 -17.74 3.07
N ARG A 4 -1.47 -16.49 3.51
CA ARG A 4 -2.76 -15.85 3.86
C ARG A 4 -3.32 -14.99 2.74
N LEU A 5 -2.56 -14.76 1.66
CA LEU A 5 -3.04 -14.04 0.48
C LEU A 5 -3.93 -14.96 -0.37
N SER A 6 -5.01 -14.39 -0.89
CA SER A 6 -5.92 -15.02 -1.85
C SER A 6 -5.21 -15.31 -3.18
N ASP A 7 -4.24 -14.47 -3.56
CA ASP A 7 -3.35 -14.69 -4.70
C ASP A 7 -1.88 -14.58 -4.27
N GLN A 8 -1.16 -15.71 -4.38
CA GLN A 8 0.23 -15.80 -3.98
C GLN A 8 1.20 -15.35 -5.08
N SER A 9 0.76 -15.13 -6.33
CA SER A 9 1.67 -14.61 -7.36
C SER A 9 2.07 -13.16 -7.10
N GLU A 10 1.27 -12.43 -6.31
CA GLU A 10 1.47 -11.00 -6.06
C GLU A 10 2.46 -10.70 -4.92
N VAL A 11 3.08 -11.72 -4.31
CA VAL A 11 3.95 -11.56 -3.12
C VAL A 11 5.16 -10.67 -3.35
N GLU A 12 5.61 -10.54 -4.60
CA GLU A 12 6.76 -9.70 -4.98
C GLU A 12 6.39 -8.22 -5.17
N ASN A 13 5.10 -7.88 -5.16
CA ASN A 13 4.66 -6.51 -5.26
C ASN A 13 5.07 -5.70 -4.03
N ARG A 14 5.33 -4.41 -4.25
CA ARG A 14 5.75 -3.49 -3.18
C ARG A 14 4.71 -3.40 -2.07
N VAL A 15 3.43 -3.35 -2.44
CA VAL A 15 2.26 -3.39 -1.57
C VAL A 15 1.19 -4.28 -2.21
N VAL A 16 0.53 -5.11 -1.40
CA VAL A 16 -0.62 -5.92 -1.81
C VAL A 16 -1.81 -5.56 -0.93
N VAL A 17 -2.95 -5.31 -1.55
CA VAL A 17 -4.24 -5.09 -0.87
C VAL A 17 -5.15 -6.26 -1.22
N ASP A 18 -5.35 -7.16 -0.27
CA ASP A 18 -6.20 -8.34 -0.42
C ASP A 18 -7.37 -8.27 0.57
N GLY A 19 -8.50 -7.76 0.10
CA GLY A 19 -9.66 -7.51 0.96
C GLY A 19 -9.35 -6.52 2.10
N ASN A 20 -9.21 -7.05 3.31
CA ASN A 20 -8.88 -6.31 4.54
C ASN A 20 -7.44 -6.53 5.02
N LEU A 21 -6.65 -7.33 4.29
CA LEU A 21 -5.24 -7.53 4.54
C LEU A 21 -4.43 -6.61 3.63
N ILE A 22 -3.59 -5.75 4.23
CA ILE A 22 -2.64 -4.92 3.51
C ILE A 22 -1.24 -5.34 3.96
N THR A 23 -0.36 -5.68 3.04
CA THR A 23 1.03 -6.08 3.32
C THR A 23 2.02 -5.31 2.44
N SER A 24 3.26 -5.13 2.92
CA SER A 24 4.36 -4.58 2.13
C SER A 24 5.67 -5.31 2.42
N ARG A 25 6.70 -5.07 1.61
CA ARG A 25 7.96 -5.84 1.66
C ARG A 25 8.95 -5.39 2.73
N GLY A 26 8.91 -4.12 3.15
CA GLY A 26 9.82 -3.62 4.19
C GLY A 26 10.02 -2.11 4.20
N PRO A 27 11.12 -1.62 4.82
CA PRO A 27 11.32 -0.19 5.04
C PRO A 27 11.25 0.66 3.77
N GLY A 28 11.78 0.16 2.65
CA GLY A 28 11.78 0.84 1.37
C GLY A 28 10.42 0.95 0.67
N THR A 29 9.36 0.34 1.21
CA THR A 29 7.98 0.40 0.70
C THR A 29 7.01 1.04 1.71
N SER A 30 7.53 1.64 2.78
CA SER A 30 6.71 2.10 3.91
C SER A 30 5.76 3.24 3.54
N ILE A 31 6.18 4.13 2.63
CA ILE A 31 5.35 5.26 2.19
C ILE A 31 4.19 4.74 1.34
N GLU A 32 4.45 3.86 0.37
CA GLU A 32 3.38 3.23 -0.41
C GLU A 32 2.40 2.46 0.47
N PHE A 33 2.92 1.75 1.48
CA PHE A 33 2.08 0.99 2.41
C PHE A 33 1.15 1.92 3.22
N ALA A 34 1.69 3.01 3.76
CA ALA A 34 0.89 3.99 4.48
C ALA A 34 -0.16 4.65 3.58
N LEU A 35 0.20 5.01 2.35
CA LEU A 35 -0.72 5.61 1.37
C LEU A 35 -1.83 4.62 0.96
N ALA A 36 -1.52 3.33 0.80
CA ALA A 36 -2.53 2.30 0.52
C ALA A 36 -3.53 2.14 1.68
N ILE A 37 -3.08 2.24 2.94
CA ILE A 37 -3.97 2.26 4.11
C ILE A 37 -4.88 3.48 4.06
N VAL A 38 -4.33 4.67 3.78
CA VAL A 38 -5.12 5.90 3.67
C VAL A 38 -6.15 5.79 2.55
N GLU A 39 -5.75 5.30 1.37
CA GLU A 39 -6.65 5.12 0.23
C GLU A 39 -7.79 4.16 0.57
N LYS A 40 -7.50 3.05 1.26
CA LYS A 40 -8.49 2.06 1.67
C LYS A 40 -9.51 2.60 2.68
N LEU A 41 -9.07 3.40 3.65
CA LEU A 41 -9.90 3.84 4.78
C LEU A 41 -10.57 5.20 4.56
N PHE A 42 -9.90 6.11 3.86
CA PHE A 42 -10.30 7.52 3.71
C PHE A 42 -10.46 7.95 2.25
N GLY A 43 -10.15 7.07 1.30
CA GLY A 43 -10.32 7.30 -0.13
C GLY A 43 -9.07 7.85 -0.82
N ARG A 44 -9.06 7.66 -2.14
CA ARG A 44 -7.92 7.95 -3.03
C ARG A 44 -7.50 9.42 -3.01
N GLN A 45 -8.46 10.34 -2.93
CA GLN A 45 -8.16 11.78 -2.97
C GLN A 45 -7.24 12.20 -1.82
N LEU A 46 -7.53 11.75 -0.59
CA LEU A 46 -6.70 12.06 0.57
C LEU A 46 -5.32 11.42 0.46
N ALA A 47 -5.23 10.18 -0.03
CA ALA A 47 -3.94 9.52 -0.26
C ALA A 47 -3.07 10.30 -1.25
N LEU A 48 -3.64 10.82 -2.34
CA LEU A 48 -2.92 11.64 -3.32
C LEU A 48 -2.47 12.99 -2.76
N GLU A 49 -3.28 13.62 -1.91
CA GLU A 49 -2.90 14.86 -1.22
C GLU A 49 -1.73 14.64 -0.26
N LEU A 50 -1.79 13.57 0.55
CA LEU A 50 -0.70 13.20 1.45
C LEU A 50 0.57 12.83 0.68
N ALA A 51 0.46 12.08 -0.42
CA ALA A 51 1.60 11.74 -1.26
C ALA A 51 2.35 13.00 -1.74
N LYS A 52 1.61 14.03 -2.17
CA LYS A 52 2.20 15.33 -2.54
C LYS A 52 2.85 16.02 -1.34
N ALA A 53 2.20 16.03 -0.18
CA ALA A 53 2.71 16.68 1.03
C ALA A 53 4.04 16.07 1.52
N VAL A 54 4.22 14.75 1.36
CA VAL A 54 5.46 14.06 1.72
C VAL A 54 6.47 13.93 0.56
N VAL A 55 6.24 14.66 -0.55
CA VAL A 55 7.12 14.67 -1.73
C VAL A 55 7.33 13.28 -2.32
N PHE A 56 6.27 12.45 -2.32
CA PHE A 56 6.28 11.13 -2.94
C PHE A 56 5.86 11.23 -4.40
N ALA A 57 6.84 11.18 -5.30
CA ALA A 57 6.66 11.51 -6.72
C ALA A 57 5.92 10.45 -7.56
N ARG A 58 5.76 9.22 -7.05
CA ARG A 58 5.11 8.11 -7.76
C ARG A 58 4.29 7.23 -6.77
N PRO A 59 3.13 7.73 -6.30
CA PRO A 59 2.15 6.92 -5.57
C PRO A 59 1.59 5.78 -6.42
#